data_AF-A0A094CNJ5-F1
#
_entry.id   AF-A0A094CNJ5-F1
#
_cell.length_a   1.000
_cell.length_b   1.000
_cell.length_c   1.000
_cell.angle_alpha   90.00
_cell.angle_beta   90.00
_cell.angle_gamma   90.00
#
_symmetry.space_group_name_H-M   'P 1'
#
loop_
_entity.id
_entity.type
_entity.pdbx_description
1 polymer ?
#
loop_
_entity_poly.entity_id
_entity_poly.type
_entity_poly.pdbx_seq_one_letter_code
_entity_poly.pdbx_strand_id
1 'polypeptide(L)'
;MSSLSDDNEEMSQDGIDAIDHVRKAEGILAASKRKKEAKLKAIEKEYRQKVEKAHTSFQKFLDDHKTRVPEAREVQMRRLNKALHKRQNAEIDIWKQLKALEKSRKALAKLLIEVCRARLETTAEISTTGRVPEKALKL
;
A
#
# COMPACT_ATOMS: atom_id res chain seq x y z
N MET A 1 -33.31 85.11 -67.90
CA MET A 1 -33.45 83.64 -67.83
C MET A 1 -32.05 83.07 -67.76
N SER A 2 -31.63 82.68 -66.55
CA SER A 2 -31.40 81.27 -66.15
C SER A 2 -30.06 80.77 -66.69
N SER A 3 -29.09 80.27 -65.91
CA SER A 3 -29.21 79.40 -64.73
C SER A 3 -27.96 79.45 -63.84
N LEU A 4 -28.16 79.40 -62.52
CA LEU A 4 -27.22 78.81 -61.54
C LEU A 4 -27.10 77.29 -61.83
N SER A 5 -26.05 76.54 -61.54
CA SER A 5 -25.43 76.34 -60.21
C SER A 5 -24.13 75.52 -60.31
N ASP A 6 -23.12 75.92 -59.54
CA ASP A 6 -22.14 75.02 -58.91
C ASP A 6 -22.90 73.98 -58.09
N ASP A 7 -22.51 72.70 -58.20
CA ASP A 7 -22.06 71.90 -57.05
C ASP A 7 -21.87 70.43 -57.47
N ASN A 8 -20.77 69.88 -56.96
CA ASN A 8 -20.50 68.47 -56.73
C ASN A 8 -21.75 67.58 -56.73
N GLU A 9 -21.69 66.48 -57.48
CA GLU A 9 -21.80 65.17 -56.86
C GLU A 9 -21.25 64.12 -57.82
N GLU A 10 -20.26 63.39 -57.30
CA GLU A 10 -19.73 62.14 -57.82
C GLU A 10 -20.91 61.22 -58.23
N MET A 11 -21.24 61.21 -59.51
CA MET A 11 -22.30 60.37 -60.05
C MET A 11 -21.81 58.91 -60.14
N SER A 12 -21.95 58.23 -59.00
CA SER A 12 -22.33 56.83 -58.82
C SER A 12 -21.72 55.81 -59.79
N GLN A 13 -20.47 55.45 -59.50
CA GLN A 13 -19.83 54.21 -59.95
C GLN A 13 -20.00 53.09 -58.90
N ASP A 14 -21.04 53.18 -58.06
CA ASP A 14 -21.03 52.61 -56.71
C ASP A 14 -21.87 51.31 -56.58
N GLY A 15 -22.65 50.94 -57.60
CA GLY A 15 -23.51 49.75 -57.54
C GLY A 15 -22.80 48.42 -57.82
N ILE A 16 -21.87 48.40 -58.79
CA ILE A 16 -21.13 47.18 -59.18
C ILE A 16 -19.97 46.92 -58.22
N ASP A 17 -19.29 47.99 -57.78
CA ASP A 17 -18.18 47.91 -56.83
C ASP A 17 -18.66 47.47 -55.43
N ALA A 18 -19.80 47.98 -54.96
CA ALA A 18 -20.41 47.55 -53.70
C ALA A 18 -20.78 46.05 -53.69
N ILE A 19 -21.30 45.50 -54.80
CA ILE A 19 -21.63 44.07 -54.91
C ILE A 19 -20.38 43.20 -54.87
N ASP A 20 -19.29 43.61 -55.53
CA ASP A 20 -18.02 42.90 -55.48
C ASP A 20 -17.35 43.00 -54.10
N HIS A 21 -17.48 44.14 -53.42
CA HIS A 21 -17.06 44.30 -52.02
C HIS A 21 -17.83 43.36 -51.07
N VAL A 22 -19.16 43.24 -51.22
CA VAL A 22 -19.99 42.30 -50.43
C VAL A 22 -19.58 40.86 -50.70
N ARG A 23 -19.43 40.46 -51.97
CA ARG A 23 -18.98 39.11 -52.33
C ARG A 23 -17.60 38.78 -51.76
N LYS A 24 -16.68 39.75 -51.77
CA LYS A 24 -15.34 39.61 -51.17
C LYS A 24 -15.43 39.49 -49.64
N ALA A 25 -16.28 40.27 -48.99
CA ALA A 25 -16.52 40.19 -47.55
C ALA A 25 -17.12 38.82 -47.14
N GLU A 26 -18.07 38.29 -47.90
CA GLU A 26 -18.63 36.95 -47.71
C GLU A 26 -17.56 35.85 -47.87
N GLY A 27 -16.69 35.97 -48.87
CA GLY A 27 -15.54 35.07 -49.06
C GLY A 27 -14.58 35.09 -47.87
N ILE A 28 -14.25 36.29 -47.35
CA ILE A 28 -13.40 36.46 -46.17
C ILE A 28 -14.06 35.85 -44.92
N LEU A 29 -15.37 36.07 -44.74
CA LEU A 29 -16.13 35.51 -43.62
C LEU A 29 -16.15 33.98 -43.67
N ALA A 30 -16.42 33.40 -44.83
CA ALA A 30 -16.40 31.95 -45.04
C ALA A 30 -15.00 31.35 -44.78
N ALA A 31 -13.94 32.00 -45.28
CA ALA A 31 -12.57 31.58 -45.02
C ALA A 31 -12.21 31.67 -43.52
N SER A 32 -12.64 32.75 -42.84
CA SER A 32 -12.46 32.92 -41.39
C SER A 32 -13.18 31.84 -40.59
N LYS A 33 -14.43 31.50 -40.95
CA LYS A 33 -15.19 30.39 -40.34
C LYS A 33 -14.47 29.05 -40.52
N ARG A 34 -14.02 28.72 -41.74
CA ARG A 34 -13.25 27.48 -42.02
C ARG A 34 -11.95 27.43 -41.20
N LYS A 35 -11.24 28.56 -41.08
CA LYS A 35 -10.02 28.65 -40.26
C LYS A 35 -10.30 28.41 -38.77
N LYS A 36 -11.40 28.96 -38.23
CA LYS A 36 -11.82 28.71 -36.84
C LYS A 36 -12.20 27.25 -36.62
N GLU A 37 -12.96 26.65 -37.54
CA GLU A 37 -13.35 25.24 -37.45
C GLU A 37 -12.15 24.30 -37.54
N ALA A 38 -11.19 24.56 -38.42
CA ALA A 38 -9.95 23.79 -38.52
C ALA A 38 -9.13 23.84 -37.21
N LYS A 39 -9.06 25.02 -36.57
CA LYS A 39 -8.41 25.16 -35.25
C LYS A 39 -9.14 24.35 -34.17
N LEU A 40 -10.47 24.40 -34.13
CA LEU A 40 -11.25 23.61 -33.17
C LEU A 40 -11.04 22.11 -33.36
N LYS A 41 -11.06 21.63 -34.60
CA LYS A 41 -10.79 20.21 -34.93
C LYS A 41 -9.37 19.78 -34.53
N ALA A 42 -8.37 20.66 -34.71
CA ALA A 42 -7.00 20.39 -34.29
C ALA A 42 -6.90 20.26 -32.75
N ILE A 43 -7.56 21.17 -32.02
CA ILE A 43 -7.62 21.14 -30.55
C ILE A 43 -8.32 19.87 -30.07
N GLU A 44 -9.47 19.51 -30.65
CA GLU A 44 -10.20 18.30 -30.28
C GLU A 44 -9.35 17.04 -30.49
N LYS A 45 -8.62 16.97 -31.61
CA LYS A 45 -7.70 15.87 -31.90
C LYS A 45 -6.58 15.78 -30.86
N GLU A 46 -6.00 16.91 -30.45
CA GLU A 46 -4.95 16.93 -29.43
C GLU A 46 -5.48 16.44 -28.07
N TYR A 47 -6.66 16.91 -27.65
CA TYR A 47 -7.28 16.45 -26.41
C TYR A 47 -7.61 14.96 -26.44
N ARG A 48 -8.18 14.45 -27.55
CA ARG A 48 -8.43 13.02 -27.72
C ARG A 48 -7.14 12.21 -27.57
N GLN A 49 -6.06 12.63 -28.20
CA GLN A 49 -4.75 11.97 -28.06
C GLN A 49 -4.22 11.99 -26.63
N LYS A 50 -4.36 13.10 -25.91
CA LYS A 50 -3.96 13.19 -24.50
C LYS A 50 -4.78 12.24 -23.62
N VAL A 51 -6.09 12.17 -23.84
CA VAL A 51 -7.00 11.26 -23.12
C VAL A 51 -6.64 9.81 -23.40
N GLU A 52 -6.42 9.43 -24.67
CA GLU A 52 -6.02 8.08 -25.03
C GLU A 52 -4.69 7.69 -24.38
N LYS A 53 -3.67 8.56 -24.44
CA LYS A 53 -2.37 8.32 -23.78
C LYS A 53 -2.52 8.16 -22.27
N ALA A 54 -3.31 9.03 -21.63
CA ALA A 54 -3.58 8.93 -20.20
C ALA A 54 -4.28 7.61 -19.87
N HIS A 55 -5.30 7.22 -20.64
CA HIS A 55 -6.00 5.97 -20.46
C HIS A 55 -5.05 4.76 -20.58
N THR A 56 -4.21 4.70 -21.61
CA THR A 56 -3.25 3.60 -21.77
C THR A 56 -2.26 3.56 -20.60
N SER A 57 -1.78 4.72 -20.15
CA SER A 57 -0.88 4.80 -19.00
C SER A 57 -1.56 4.32 -17.71
N PHE A 58 -2.80 4.72 -17.46
CA PHE A 58 -3.57 4.27 -16.30
C PHE A 58 -3.86 2.78 -16.36
N GLN A 59 -4.22 2.26 -17.52
CA GLN A 59 -4.48 0.84 -17.70
C GLN A 59 -3.23 0.01 -17.38
N LYS A 60 -2.07 0.41 -17.93
CA LYS A 60 -0.79 -0.22 -17.62
C LYS A 60 -0.47 -0.17 -16.13
N PHE A 61 -0.65 0.99 -15.49
CA PHE A 61 -0.45 1.13 -14.05
C PHE A 61 -1.36 0.19 -13.25
N LEU A 62 -2.64 0.09 -13.62
CA LEU A 62 -3.59 -0.80 -12.94
C LEU A 62 -3.21 -2.26 -13.10
N ASP A 63 -2.76 -2.67 -14.28
CA ASP A 63 -2.37 -4.05 -14.56
C ASP A 63 -1.07 -4.42 -13.82
N ASP A 64 -0.09 -3.51 -13.80
CA ASP A 64 1.14 -3.65 -12.99
C ASP A 64 0.81 -3.70 -11.48
N HIS A 65 -0.16 -2.91 -11.03
CA HIS A 65 -0.58 -2.87 -9.63
C HIS A 65 -1.32 -4.16 -9.21
N LYS A 66 -2.14 -4.73 -10.10
CA LYS A 66 -2.87 -5.99 -9.85
C LYS A 66 -1.96 -7.18 -9.63
N THR A 67 -0.74 -7.18 -10.17
CA THR A 67 0.23 -8.27 -9.98
C THR A 67 1.14 -7.99 -8.79
N ARG A 68 1.70 -6.77 -8.71
CA ARG A 68 2.71 -6.42 -7.70
C ARG A 68 2.18 -6.42 -6.27
N VAL A 69 0.97 -5.92 -6.04
CA VAL A 69 0.40 -5.83 -4.69
C VAL A 69 0.11 -7.20 -4.06
N PRO A 70 -0.58 -8.14 -4.72
CA PRO A 70 -0.81 -9.46 -4.13
C PRO A 70 0.51 -10.21 -3.91
N GLU A 71 1.48 -10.12 -4.82
CA GLU A 71 2.81 -10.72 -4.62
C GLU A 71 3.52 -10.16 -3.39
N ALA A 72 3.57 -8.83 -3.26
CA ALA A 72 4.18 -8.18 -2.10
C ALA A 72 3.47 -8.58 -0.80
N ARG A 73 2.14 -8.62 -0.81
CA ARG A 73 1.31 -9.06 0.32
C ARG A 73 1.59 -10.52 0.67
N GLU A 74 1.69 -11.40 -0.31
CA GLU A 74 1.96 -12.81 -0.09
C GLU A 74 3.35 -13.03 0.51
N VAL A 75 4.37 -12.34 -0.01
CA VAL A 75 5.73 -12.39 0.55
C VAL A 75 5.76 -11.93 2.00
N GLN A 76 5.06 -10.84 2.32
CA GLN A 76 4.93 -10.37 3.71
C GLN A 76 4.21 -11.39 4.59
N MET A 77 3.11 -11.98 4.12
CA MET A 77 2.37 -12.99 4.87
C MET A 77 3.20 -14.25 5.12
N ARG A 78 3.96 -14.73 4.11
CA ARG A 78 4.88 -15.85 4.26
C ARG A 78 5.95 -15.57 5.33
N ARG A 79 6.52 -14.35 5.34
CA ARG A 79 7.49 -13.94 6.37
C ARG A 79 6.86 -13.91 7.76
N LEU A 80 5.66 -13.34 7.89
CA LEU A 80 4.92 -13.27 9.15
C LEU A 80 4.63 -14.67 9.68
N ASN A 81 4.11 -15.57 8.84
CA ASN A 81 3.82 -16.96 9.21
C ASN A 81 5.08 -17.71 9.64
N LYS A 82 6.20 -17.53 8.94
CA LYS A 82 7.49 -18.13 9.33
C LYS A 82 7.94 -17.63 10.71
N ALA A 83 7.79 -16.34 10.99
CA ALA A 83 8.13 -15.77 12.29
C ALA A 83 7.19 -16.28 13.39
N LEU A 84 5.89 -16.39 13.10
CA LEU A 84 4.90 -16.91 14.02
C LEU A 84 5.18 -18.36 14.40
N HIS A 85 5.47 -19.23 13.43
CA HIS A 85 5.80 -20.63 13.72
C HIS A 85 7.08 -20.78 14.53
N LYS A 86 8.11 -19.97 14.26
CA LYS A 86 9.33 -19.95 15.09
C LYS A 86 9.00 -19.58 16.54
N ARG A 87 8.18 -18.55 16.74
CA ARG A 87 7.74 -18.11 18.07
C ARG A 87 6.96 -19.20 18.79
N GLN A 88 5.99 -19.83 18.11
CA GLN A 88 5.18 -20.92 18.67
C GLN A 88 6.05 -22.13 19.08
N ASN A 89 7.03 -22.51 18.26
CA ASN A 89 7.95 -23.60 18.60
C ASN A 89 8.77 -23.26 19.84
N ALA A 90 9.30 -22.03 19.93
CA ALA A 90 10.03 -21.58 21.11
C ALA A 90 9.14 -21.57 22.36
N GLU A 91 7.88 -21.13 22.26
CA GLU A 91 6.91 -21.20 23.36
C GLU A 91 6.68 -22.63 23.83
N ILE A 92 6.49 -23.58 22.90
CA ILE A 92 6.32 -24.99 23.21
C ILE A 92 7.55 -25.55 23.96
N ASP A 93 8.75 -25.18 23.53
CA ASP A 93 9.98 -25.66 24.16
C ASP A 93 10.19 -25.04 25.55
N ILE A 94 9.87 -23.76 25.72
CA ILE A 94 9.84 -23.11 27.04
C ILE A 94 8.86 -23.83 27.96
N TRP A 95 7.65 -24.15 27.48
CA TRP A 95 6.65 -24.89 28.27
C TRP A 95 7.14 -26.27 28.71
N LYS A 96 7.81 -27.01 27.83
CA LYS A 96 8.42 -28.30 28.18
C LYS A 96 9.48 -28.14 29.27
N GLN A 97 10.35 -27.14 29.15
CA GLN A 97 11.39 -26.85 30.14
C GLN A 97 10.80 -26.46 31.50
N LEU A 98 9.79 -25.59 31.53
CA LEU A 98 9.09 -25.22 32.76
C LEU A 98 8.45 -26.43 33.44
N LYS A 99 7.82 -27.33 32.67
CA LYS A 99 7.25 -28.57 33.21
C LYS A 99 8.32 -29.50 33.78
N ALA A 100 9.49 -29.58 33.16
CA ALA A 100 10.62 -30.36 33.66
C ALA A 100 11.18 -29.77 34.96
N LEU A 101 11.34 -28.44 35.02
CA LEU A 101 11.76 -27.73 36.23
C LEU A 101 10.77 -27.91 37.39
N GLU A 102 9.47 -27.89 37.11
CA GLU A 102 8.47 -28.13 38.15
C GLU A 102 8.56 -29.56 38.70
N LYS A 103 8.77 -30.56 37.82
CA LYS A 103 8.98 -31.95 38.23
C LYS A 103 10.24 -32.12 39.07
N SER A 104 11.36 -31.54 38.64
CA SER A 104 12.63 -31.64 39.39
C SER A 104 12.52 -30.94 40.75
N ARG A 105 11.86 -29.78 40.82
CA ARG A 105 11.58 -29.09 42.09
C ARG A 105 10.77 -29.97 43.06
N LYS A 106 9.73 -30.64 42.57
CA LYS A 106 8.92 -31.57 43.39
C LYS A 106 9.74 -32.77 43.86
N ALA A 107 10.61 -33.32 43.00
CA ALA A 107 11.50 -34.42 43.39
C ALA A 107 12.50 -33.99 44.46
N LEU A 108 13.12 -32.82 44.31
CA LEU A 108 14.04 -32.26 45.30
C LEU A 108 13.35 -32.04 46.66
N ALA A 109 12.12 -31.51 46.66
CA ALA A 109 11.35 -31.32 47.89
C ALA A 109 11.07 -32.66 48.61
N LYS A 110 10.76 -33.73 47.86
CA LYS A 110 10.58 -35.07 48.44
C LYS A 110 11.89 -35.59 49.05
N LEU A 111 13.00 -35.48 48.32
CA LEU A 111 14.31 -35.90 48.81
C LEU A 111 14.70 -35.16 50.09
N LEU A 112 14.45 -33.83 50.16
CA LEU A 112 14.70 -33.05 51.37
C LEU A 112 13.88 -33.55 52.57
N ILE A 113 12.60 -33.89 52.36
CA ILE A 113 11.76 -34.45 53.41
C ILE A 113 12.30 -35.81 53.88
N GLU A 114 12.70 -36.68 52.95
CA GLU A 114 13.28 -37.99 53.27
C GLU A 114 14.59 -37.86 54.06
N VAL A 115 15.49 -36.98 53.64
CA VAL A 115 16.74 -36.70 54.36
C VAL A 115 16.46 -36.17 55.76
N CYS A 116 15.55 -35.21 55.92
CA CYS A 116 15.19 -34.67 57.23
C CYS A 116 14.57 -35.74 58.12
N ARG A 117 13.66 -36.57 57.59
CA ARG A 117 13.04 -37.67 58.33
C ARG A 117 14.10 -38.67 58.79
N ALA A 118 14.95 -39.15 57.88
CA ALA A 118 15.97 -40.13 58.22
C ALA A 118 16.98 -39.60 59.25
N ARG A 119 17.34 -38.31 59.19
CA ARG A 119 18.19 -37.67 60.21
C ARG A 119 17.50 -37.58 61.56
N LEU A 120 16.21 -37.25 61.61
CA LEU A 120 15.44 -37.22 62.85
C LEU A 120 15.33 -38.61 63.48
N GLU A 121 15.01 -39.63 62.67
CA GLU A 121 14.97 -41.03 63.09
C GLU A 121 16.34 -41.49 63.64
N THR A 122 17.41 -41.25 62.89
CA THR A 122 18.79 -41.55 63.33
C THR A 122 19.14 -40.88 64.65
N THR A 123 18.76 -39.61 64.82
CA THR A 123 19.05 -38.86 66.06
C THR A 123 18.23 -39.41 67.24
N ALA A 124 16.97 -39.78 67.01
CA ALA A 124 16.12 -40.40 68.02
C ALA A 124 16.64 -41.79 68.44
N GLU A 125 17.12 -42.60 67.49
CA GLU A 125 17.77 -43.89 67.77
C GLU A 125 19.03 -43.72 68.62
N ILE A 126 19.91 -42.78 68.26
CA ILE A 126 21.11 -42.47 69.05
C ILE A 126 20.73 -42.03 70.48
N SER A 127 19.72 -41.16 70.62
CA SER A 127 19.28 -40.66 71.93
C SER A 127 18.71 -41.76 72.83
N THR A 128 18.08 -42.78 72.26
CA THR A 128 17.43 -43.87 73.01
C THR A 128 18.37 -45.04 73.31
N THR A 129 19.34 -45.31 72.41
CA THR A 129 20.23 -46.48 72.53
C THR A 129 21.68 -46.12 72.89
N GLY A 130 22.08 -44.85 72.78
CA GLY A 130 23.44 -44.39 73.06
C GLY A 130 24.50 -44.87 72.06
N ARG A 131 24.12 -45.60 71.01
CA ARG A 131 25.02 -46.09 69.94
C ARG A 131 24.72 -45.37 68.63
N VAL A 132 25.78 -45.08 67.87
CA VAL A 132 25.69 -44.56 66.50
C VAL A 132 25.34 -45.72 65.56
N PRO A 133 24.36 -45.59 64.64
CA PRO A 133 24.01 -46.66 63.71
C PRO A 133 25.16 -47.01 62.76
N GLU A 134 25.49 -48.30 62.63
CA GLU A 134 26.62 -48.79 61.80
C GLU A 134 26.38 -48.65 60.28
N LYS A 135 25.12 -48.47 59.86
CA LYS A 135 24.80 -48.16 58.47
C LYS A 135 24.70 -46.65 58.32
N ALA A 136 25.81 -46.02 57.94
CA ALA A 136 25.77 -44.67 57.41
C ALA A 136 24.67 -44.61 56.32
N LEU A 137 23.77 -43.63 56.45
CA LEU A 137 22.73 -43.33 55.47
C LEU A 137 23.37 -43.25 54.08
N LYS A 138 23.23 -44.32 53.29
CA LYS A 138 23.63 -44.33 51.89
C LYS A 138 22.55 -43.57 51.12
N LEU A 139 22.85 -42.32 50.80
CA LEU A 139 22.14 -41.51 49.82
C LEU A 139 22.38 -42.04 48.41
#